data_AF-A0A967HY13-F1
#
_entry.id   AF-A0A967HY13-F1
#
_cell.length_a   1.000
_cell.length_b   1.000
_cell.length_c   1.000
_cell.angle_alpha   90.00
_cell.angle_beta   90.00
_cell.angle_gamma   90.00
#
_symmetry.space_group_name_H-M   'P 1'
#
loop_
_entity.id
_entity.type
_entity.pdbx_description
1 polymer ?
#
loop_
_entity_poly.entity_id
_entity_poly.type
_entity_poly.pdbx_seq_one_letter_code
_entity_poly.pdbx_strand_id
1 'polypeptide(L)'
;NATFIIKDNMVQGMGYSLSDGSDDNEHGATIEYDWDAGQARLSSKEDGNSTQPLAPGTMDDLVMQAAAALKAKLGESEFSLLELEPGKDLRRHNFKFEGEEKINTRVGEINTVKYSQQREGSSRTTYIWFSTDHDYAPVELERARNGKTFSTLKLTTLEQ
;
A
#
# COMPACT_ATOMS: atom_id res chain seq x y z
N ASN A 1 -6.08 11.21 -4.47
CA ASN A 1 -6.63 11.44 -3.12
C ASN A 1 -7.27 10.17 -2.61
N ALA A 2 -6.97 9.78 -1.39
CA ALA A 2 -7.61 8.64 -0.73
C ALA A 2 -8.12 9.07 0.64
N THR A 3 -9.23 8.49 1.07
CA THR A 3 -9.81 8.68 2.40
C THR A 3 -10.03 7.32 3.03
N PHE A 4 -9.75 7.22 4.31
CA PHE A 4 -9.87 5.98 5.06
C PHE A 4 -10.23 6.29 6.51
N ILE A 5 -10.70 5.26 7.21
CA ILE A 5 -10.88 5.30 8.67
C ILE A 5 -10.03 4.22 9.32
N ILE A 6 -9.65 4.45 10.57
CA ILE A 6 -9.05 3.43 11.43
C ILE A 6 -10.08 3.08 12.50
N LYS A 7 -10.48 1.82 12.56
CA LYS A 7 -11.41 1.30 13.58
C LYS A 7 -10.87 -0.03 14.10
N ASP A 8 -10.76 -0.15 15.42
CA ASP A 8 -10.23 -1.36 16.07
C ASP A 8 -8.87 -1.81 15.49
N ASN A 9 -7.96 -0.85 15.26
CA ASN A 9 -6.65 -1.03 14.62
C ASN A 9 -6.69 -1.59 13.19
N MET A 10 -7.85 -1.57 12.54
CA MET A 10 -8.01 -1.94 11.14
C MET A 10 -8.27 -0.70 10.29
N VAL A 11 -7.58 -0.62 9.16
CA VAL A 11 -7.78 0.43 8.16
C VAL A 11 -8.86 -0.01 7.18
N GLN A 12 -9.77 0.91 6.87
CA GLN A 12 -10.85 0.69 5.92
C GLN A 12 -10.93 1.86 4.92
N GLY A 13 -10.93 1.54 3.63
CA GLY A 13 -11.07 2.55 2.57
C GLY A 13 -12.47 3.18 2.56
N MET A 14 -12.54 4.49 2.37
CA MET A 14 -13.80 5.25 2.29
C MET A 14 -14.00 5.91 0.92
N GLY A 15 -12.91 6.19 0.20
CA GLY A 15 -12.99 6.73 -1.15
C GLY A 15 -11.61 6.97 -1.73
N TYR A 16 -11.49 6.78 -3.04
CA TYR A 16 -10.26 6.95 -3.79
C TYR A 16 -10.51 7.68 -5.10
N SER A 17 -9.60 8.58 -5.46
CA SER A 17 -9.53 9.21 -6.77
C SER A 17 -8.08 9.40 -7.23
N LEU A 18 -7.78 8.94 -8.43
CA LEU A 18 -6.55 9.20 -9.16
C LEU A 18 -6.83 10.22 -10.25
N SER A 19 -5.97 11.23 -10.34
CA SER A 19 -5.86 12.08 -11.51
C SER A 19 -4.40 12.11 -11.96
N ASP A 20 -4.17 12.03 -13.26
CA ASP A 20 -2.83 12.16 -13.86
C ASP A 20 -2.42 13.63 -14.08
N GLY A 21 -3.32 14.58 -13.79
CA GLY A 21 -3.08 16.01 -13.92
C GLY A 21 -3.24 16.56 -15.33
N SER A 22 -3.66 15.75 -16.32
CA SER A 22 -4.01 16.23 -17.66
C SER A 22 -5.48 16.67 -17.75
N ASP A 23 -5.79 17.49 -18.75
CA ASP A 23 -7.17 17.96 -18.99
C ASP A 23 -8.12 16.81 -19.35
N ASP A 24 -7.61 15.78 -20.02
CA ASP A 24 -8.39 14.60 -20.38
C ASP A 24 -8.38 13.52 -19.30
N ASN A 25 -7.48 13.56 -18.33
CA ASN A 25 -7.40 12.61 -17.22
C ASN A 25 -7.43 11.14 -17.70
N GLU A 26 -6.60 10.81 -18.69
CA GLU A 26 -6.58 9.52 -19.39
C GLU A 26 -6.40 8.35 -18.42
N HIS A 27 -5.55 8.50 -17.40
CA HIS A 27 -5.30 7.51 -16.36
C HIS A 27 -6.10 7.75 -15.07
N GLY A 28 -7.20 8.50 -15.18
CA GLY A 28 -8.11 8.74 -14.08
C GLY A 28 -8.81 7.47 -13.58
N ALA A 29 -8.95 7.35 -12.26
CA ALA A 29 -9.62 6.22 -11.61
C ALA A 29 -10.34 6.67 -10.34
N THR A 30 -11.48 6.05 -10.02
CA THR A 30 -12.20 6.27 -8.75
C THR A 30 -12.68 4.97 -8.14
N ILE A 31 -12.74 4.94 -6.81
CA ILE A 31 -13.38 3.88 -6.04
C ILE A 31 -14.28 4.53 -4.98
N GLU A 32 -15.56 4.18 -5.02
CA GLU A 32 -16.55 4.56 -4.02
C GLU A 32 -16.94 3.33 -3.21
N TYR A 33 -16.74 3.37 -1.90
CA TYR A 33 -17.01 2.25 -1.01
C TYR A 33 -18.39 2.40 -0.37
N ASP A 34 -19.29 1.44 -0.60
CA ASP A 34 -20.58 1.33 0.06
C ASP A 34 -20.58 0.11 0.98
N TRP A 35 -20.08 0.32 2.20
CA TRP A 35 -19.93 -0.74 3.20
C TRP A 35 -21.28 -1.25 3.73
N ASP A 36 -22.32 -0.42 3.73
CA ASP A 36 -23.67 -0.83 4.13
C ASP A 36 -24.28 -1.76 3.08
N ALA A 37 -24.06 -1.49 1.79
CA ALA A 37 -24.47 -2.37 0.70
C ALA A 37 -23.49 -3.53 0.43
N GLY A 38 -22.29 -3.50 1.02
CA GLY A 38 -21.24 -4.51 0.82
C GLY A 38 -20.64 -4.48 -0.60
N GLN A 39 -20.62 -3.33 -1.26
CA GLN A 39 -20.13 -3.19 -2.64
C GLN A 39 -19.29 -1.93 -2.85
N ALA A 40 -18.35 -1.99 -3.78
CA ALA A 40 -17.63 -0.82 -4.27
C ALA A 40 -17.98 -0.54 -5.73
N ARG A 41 -18.17 0.72 -6.06
CA ARG A 41 -18.30 1.20 -7.44
C ARG A 41 -16.94 1.69 -7.91
N LEU A 42 -16.49 1.19 -9.05
CA LEU A 42 -15.19 1.53 -9.62
C LEU A 42 -15.41 2.16 -10.99
N SER A 43 -14.59 3.15 -11.32
CA SER A 43 -14.60 3.78 -12.63
C SER A 43 -13.18 4.10 -13.05
N SER A 44 -12.80 3.75 -14.27
CA SER A 44 -11.62 4.25 -14.96
C SER A 44 -11.96 4.50 -16.43
N LYS A 45 -11.16 5.32 -17.11
CA LYS A 45 -11.34 5.50 -18.56
C LYS A 45 -11.05 4.23 -19.36
N GLU A 46 -10.06 3.45 -18.93
CA GLU A 46 -9.60 2.24 -19.61
C GLU A 46 -10.60 1.08 -19.44
N ASP A 47 -11.12 0.87 -18.23
CA ASP A 47 -11.95 -0.30 -17.89
C ASP A 47 -13.45 0.04 -17.78
N GLY A 48 -13.81 1.33 -17.85
CA GLY A 48 -15.17 1.81 -17.66
C GLY A 48 -15.68 1.64 -16.23
N ASN A 49 -17.00 1.56 -16.09
CA ASN A 49 -17.67 1.44 -14.79
C ASN A 49 -17.89 -0.03 -14.43
N SER A 50 -17.57 -0.39 -13.20
CA SER A 50 -17.82 -1.73 -12.66
C SER A 50 -18.21 -1.68 -11.20
N THR A 51 -18.62 -2.84 -10.68
CA THR A 51 -18.96 -3.01 -9.27
C THR A 51 -18.35 -4.30 -8.77
N GLN A 52 -17.80 -4.26 -7.56
CA GLN A 52 -17.19 -5.43 -6.93
C GLN A 52 -17.69 -5.62 -5.50
N PRO A 53 -17.82 -6.87 -5.01
CA PRO A 53 -18.14 -7.14 -3.62
C PRO A 53 -17.02 -6.65 -2.69
N LEU A 54 -17.39 -6.07 -1.55
CA LEU A 54 -16.45 -5.66 -0.52
C LEU A 54 -16.21 -6.78 0.49
N ALA A 55 -14.94 -7.11 0.70
CA ALA A 55 -14.52 -7.89 1.85
C ALA A 55 -14.07 -6.93 2.98
N PRO A 56 -14.18 -7.33 4.26
CA PRO A 56 -13.64 -6.54 5.36
C PRO A 56 -12.15 -6.23 5.14
N GLY A 57 -11.76 -4.96 5.31
CA GLY A 57 -10.39 -4.51 5.11
C GLY A 57 -9.98 -4.34 3.64
N THR A 58 -10.93 -4.36 2.69
CA THR A 58 -10.65 -3.91 1.31
C THR A 58 -10.31 -2.42 1.28
N MET A 59 -9.28 -2.05 0.51
CA MET A 59 -8.77 -0.69 0.39
C MET A 59 -8.06 -0.48 -0.97
N ASP A 60 -7.76 0.77 -1.32
CA ASP A 60 -6.92 1.10 -2.47
C ASP A 60 -5.41 1.00 -2.12
N ASP A 61 -4.54 1.07 -3.12
CA ASP A 61 -3.08 0.95 -2.94
C ASP A 61 -2.49 2.04 -2.03
N LEU A 62 -3.01 3.28 -2.11
CA LEU A 62 -2.52 4.38 -1.26
C LEU A 62 -2.83 4.10 0.21
N VAL A 63 -4.05 3.67 0.49
CA VAL A 63 -4.48 3.30 1.84
C VAL A 63 -3.76 2.04 2.34
N MET A 64 -3.44 1.10 1.45
CA MET A 64 -2.67 -0.10 1.78
C MET A 64 -1.29 0.24 2.36
N GLN A 65 -0.62 1.28 1.87
CA GLN A 65 0.68 1.72 2.42
C GLN A 65 0.55 2.21 3.86
N ALA A 66 -0.48 3.02 4.16
CA ALA A 66 -0.77 3.46 5.52
C ALA A 66 -1.14 2.29 6.45
N ALA A 67 -1.92 1.33 5.95
CA ALA A 67 -2.28 0.13 6.68
C ALA A 67 -1.05 -0.74 7.00
N ALA A 68 -0.13 -0.91 6.05
CA ALA A 68 1.10 -1.67 6.27
C ALA A 68 2.00 -1.01 7.34
N ALA A 69 2.14 0.33 7.32
CA ALA A 69 2.88 1.06 8.34
C ALA A 69 2.24 0.92 9.74
N LEU A 70 0.90 0.99 9.83
CA LEU A 70 0.18 0.75 11.10
C LEU A 70 0.42 -0.67 11.62
N LYS A 71 0.34 -1.68 10.74
CA LYS A 71 0.57 -3.08 11.10
C LYS A 71 2.00 -3.34 11.58
N ALA A 72 2.98 -2.71 10.92
CA ALA A 72 4.37 -2.72 11.38
C ALA A 72 4.53 -2.04 12.74
N LYS A 73 3.85 -0.91 12.97
CA LYS A 73 3.83 -0.19 14.26
C LYS A 73 3.23 -1.01 15.40
N LEU A 74 2.23 -1.84 15.09
CA LEU A 74 1.62 -2.77 16.04
C LEU A 74 2.47 -4.03 16.29
N GLY A 75 3.57 -4.21 15.55
CA GLY A 75 4.46 -5.37 15.69
C GLY A 75 3.91 -6.67 15.09
N GLU A 76 2.96 -6.59 14.16
CA GLU A 76 2.39 -7.77 13.51
C GLU A 76 3.42 -8.40 12.56
N SER A 77 3.93 -9.58 12.91
CA SER A 77 4.99 -10.24 12.15
C SER A 77 4.54 -10.78 10.79
N GLU A 78 3.27 -11.13 10.64
CA GLU A 78 2.68 -11.59 9.37
C GLU A 78 1.23 -11.10 9.29
N PHE A 79 0.84 -10.54 8.14
CA PHE A 79 -0.53 -10.09 7.88
C PHE A 79 -0.83 -10.03 6.38
N SER A 80 -2.10 -9.93 6.02
CA SER A 80 -2.53 -9.77 4.63
C SER A 80 -3.44 -8.55 4.48
N LEU A 81 -3.26 -7.82 3.38
CA LEU A 81 -4.11 -6.69 3.00
C LEU A 81 -4.78 -6.95 1.65
N LEU A 82 -5.98 -6.39 1.45
CA LEU A 82 -6.80 -6.57 0.26
C LEU A 82 -6.84 -5.28 -0.55
N GLU A 83 -6.19 -5.29 -1.71
CA GLU A 83 -6.13 -4.19 -2.66
C GLU A 83 -7.25 -4.31 -3.69
N LEU A 84 -7.98 -3.22 -3.88
CA LEU A 84 -9.00 -3.03 -4.90
C LEU A 84 -8.55 -1.98 -5.91
N GLU A 85 -8.67 -2.29 -7.21
CA GLU A 85 -8.26 -1.44 -8.32
C GLU A 85 -9.27 -1.61 -9.48
N PRO A 86 -9.68 -0.53 -10.19
CA PRO A 86 -10.51 -0.66 -11.38
C PRO A 86 -9.94 -1.65 -12.40
N GLY A 87 -10.84 -2.45 -13.01
CA GLY A 87 -10.45 -3.43 -14.03
C GLY A 87 -9.69 -4.66 -13.54
N LYS A 88 -9.46 -4.80 -12.22
CA LYS A 88 -8.71 -5.92 -11.64
C LYS A 88 -9.54 -6.64 -10.59
N ASP A 89 -9.34 -7.95 -10.46
CA ASP A 89 -9.89 -8.71 -9.34
C ASP A 89 -9.27 -8.23 -8.01
N LEU A 90 -9.99 -8.46 -6.91
CA LEU A 90 -9.51 -8.20 -5.56
C LEU A 90 -8.18 -8.94 -5.31
N ARG A 91 -7.13 -8.20 -4.97
CA ARG A 91 -5.77 -8.75 -4.80
C ARG A 91 -5.41 -8.85 -3.33
N ARG A 92 -4.88 -10.00 -2.93
CA ARG A 92 -4.26 -10.15 -1.62
C ARG A 92 -2.77 -9.90 -1.69
N HIS A 93 -2.27 -9.08 -0.76
CA HIS A 93 -0.85 -8.86 -0.52
C HIS A 93 -0.50 -9.41 0.86
N ASN A 94 0.48 -10.31 0.90
CA ASN A 94 0.99 -10.88 2.13
C ASN A 94 2.23 -10.10 2.56
N PHE A 95 2.25 -9.69 3.82
CA PHE A 95 3.34 -9.00 4.45
C PHE A 95 3.99 -9.90 5.50
N LYS A 96 5.32 -9.90 5.55
CA LYS A 96 6.08 -10.67 6.53
C LYS A 96 7.26 -9.85 7.04
N PHE A 97 7.43 -9.84 8.36
CA PHE A 97 8.58 -9.25 9.03
C PHE A 97 9.85 -10.05 8.70
N GLU A 98 10.87 -9.35 8.24
CA GLU A 98 12.15 -9.93 7.81
C GLU A 98 13.29 -9.64 8.80
N GLY A 99 13.10 -8.72 9.74
CA GLY A 99 14.09 -8.37 10.74
C GLY A 99 14.18 -6.87 11.02
N GLU A 100 14.98 -6.55 12.04
CA GLU A 100 15.43 -5.18 12.31
C GLU A 100 16.73 -4.93 11.56
N GLU A 101 16.80 -3.79 10.88
CA GLU A 101 18.00 -3.37 10.15
C GLU A 101 18.25 -1.89 10.41
N LYS A 102 19.52 -1.51 10.43
CA LYS A 102 19.90 -0.10 10.37
C LYS A 102 20.27 0.25 8.95
N ILE A 103 19.61 1.25 8.38
CA ILE A 103 19.90 1.68 7.01
C ILE A 103 20.73 2.96 7.02
N ASN A 104 21.82 2.95 6.23
CA ASN A 104 22.59 4.14 5.96
C ASN A 104 21.88 4.97 4.91
N THR A 105 21.46 6.18 5.29
CA THR A 105 20.85 7.16 4.39
C THR A 105 21.70 8.42 4.33
N ARG A 106 21.36 9.35 3.43
CA ARG A 106 22.05 10.64 3.34
C ARG A 106 21.85 11.51 4.59
N VAL A 107 20.78 11.27 5.36
CA VAL A 107 20.47 11.98 6.60
C VAL A 107 21.02 11.28 7.85
N GLY A 108 21.75 10.17 7.69
CA GLY A 108 22.35 9.40 8.78
C GLY A 108 21.90 7.95 8.81
N GLU A 109 22.29 7.25 9.88
CA GLU A 109 21.83 5.89 10.18
C GLU A 109 20.43 5.95 10.78
N ILE A 110 19.50 5.17 10.24
CA ILE A 110 18.09 5.12 10.68
C ILE A 110 17.75 3.72 11.16
N ASN A 111 17.11 3.60 12.33
CA ASN A 111 16.60 2.32 12.82
C ASN A 111 15.32 1.96 12.06
N THR A 112 15.26 0.71 11.59
CA THR A 112 14.12 0.25 10.77
C THR A 112 13.71 -1.17 11.09
N VAL A 113 12.45 -1.46 10.80
CA VAL A 113 11.93 -2.82 10.64
C VAL A 113 11.69 -3.09 9.16
N LYS A 114 12.11 -4.24 8.69
CA LYS A 114 11.97 -4.66 7.30
C LYS A 114 10.80 -5.61 7.15
N TYR A 115 9.99 -5.37 6.13
CA TYR A 115 8.91 -6.26 5.71
C TYR A 115 9.08 -6.65 4.24
N SER A 116 8.76 -7.89 3.91
CA SER A 116 8.50 -8.31 2.54
C SER A 116 7.00 -8.22 2.26
N GLN A 117 6.63 -7.69 1.09
CA GLN A 117 5.29 -7.63 0.55
C GLN A 117 5.26 -8.46 -0.74
N GLN A 118 4.34 -9.42 -0.81
CA GLN A 118 4.14 -10.23 -2.00
C GLN A 118 2.67 -10.39 -2.32
N ARG A 119 2.28 -9.99 -3.53
CA ARG A 119 0.95 -10.27 -4.07
C ARG A 119 0.79 -11.76 -4.34
N GLU A 120 -0.35 -12.35 -3.98
CA GLU A 120 -0.65 -13.74 -4.31
C GLU A 120 -0.50 -14.01 -5.82
N GLY A 121 0.15 -15.13 -6.17
CA GLY A 121 0.45 -15.49 -7.56
C GLY A 121 1.52 -14.64 -8.25
N SER A 122 2.14 -13.67 -7.57
CA SER A 122 3.21 -12.84 -8.12
C SER A 122 4.61 -13.36 -7.74
N SER A 123 5.53 -13.37 -8.70
CA SER A 123 6.97 -13.60 -8.44
C SER A 123 7.75 -12.33 -8.05
N ARG A 124 7.04 -11.20 -7.99
CA ARG A 124 7.58 -9.91 -7.54
C ARG A 124 7.36 -9.76 -6.04
N THR A 125 8.41 -9.32 -5.36
CA THR A 125 8.42 -8.99 -3.93
C THR A 125 8.88 -7.55 -3.79
N THR A 126 8.21 -6.79 -2.94
CA THR A 126 8.68 -5.48 -2.48
C THR A 126 9.20 -5.64 -1.06
N TYR A 127 10.44 -5.28 -0.79
CA TYR A 127 10.93 -5.10 0.57
C TYR A 127 10.74 -3.64 0.97
N ILE A 128 10.26 -3.42 2.18
CA ILE A 128 9.95 -2.09 2.72
C ILE A 128 10.64 -1.98 4.07
N TRP A 129 11.42 -0.92 4.25
CA TRP A 129 12.02 -0.56 5.53
C TRP A 129 11.24 0.59 6.12
N PHE A 130 10.55 0.33 7.23
CA PHE A 130 9.83 1.35 7.98
C PHE A 130 10.70 1.86 9.12
N SER A 131 10.83 3.18 9.24
CA SER A 131 11.64 3.79 10.30
C SER A 131 10.92 3.77 11.65
N THR A 132 11.52 3.10 12.64
CA THR A 132 11.00 3.10 14.02
C THR A 132 11.16 4.46 14.70
N ASP A 133 12.03 5.31 14.16
CA ASP A 133 12.33 6.64 14.69
C ASP A 133 11.34 7.72 14.15
N HIS A 134 10.62 7.42 13.06
CA HIS A 134 9.79 8.39 12.32
C HIS A 134 8.39 7.84 12.02
N ASP A 135 7.68 7.39 13.06
CA ASP A 135 6.30 6.90 12.96
C ASP A 135 6.06 5.83 11.89
N TYR A 136 7.06 4.97 11.66
CA TYR A 136 7.01 3.90 10.66
C TYR A 136 6.82 4.43 9.23
N ALA A 137 7.30 5.65 8.95
CA ALA A 137 7.43 6.12 7.59
C ALA A 137 8.37 5.20 6.77
N PRO A 138 8.04 4.86 5.53
CA PRO A 138 8.93 4.09 4.67
C PRO A 138 10.16 4.92 4.30
N VAL A 139 11.35 4.38 4.54
CA VAL A 139 12.63 5.06 4.30
C VAL A 139 13.46 4.39 3.21
N GLU A 140 13.13 3.14 2.88
CA GLU A 140 13.67 2.42 1.73
C GLU A 140 12.62 1.44 1.19
N LEU A 141 12.54 1.32 -0.13
CA LEU A 141 11.76 0.28 -0.80
C LEU A 141 12.63 -0.36 -1.88
N GLU A 142 12.66 -1.69 -1.92
CA GLU A 142 13.31 -2.45 -2.97
C GLU A 142 12.34 -3.39 -3.65
N ARG A 143 12.25 -3.32 -4.98
CA ARG A 143 11.47 -4.27 -5.76
C ARG A 143 12.40 -5.32 -6.35
N ALA A 144 12.11 -6.57 -6.04
CA ALA A 144 12.80 -7.73 -6.56
C ALA A 144 11.87 -8.61 -7.39
N ARG A 145 12.43 -9.27 -8.41
CA ARG A 145 11.74 -10.33 -9.16
C ARG A 145 12.66 -11.53 -9.21
N ASN A 146 12.18 -12.68 -8.76
CA ASN A 146 12.97 -13.93 -8.71
C ASN A 146 14.31 -13.70 -7.96
N GLY A 147 14.28 -12.96 -6.85
CA GLY A 147 15.46 -12.64 -6.04
C GLY A 147 16.40 -11.57 -6.62
N LYS A 148 16.11 -11.00 -7.79
CA LYS A 148 16.92 -9.93 -8.39
C LYS A 148 16.24 -8.58 -8.23
N THR A 149 16.91 -7.66 -7.52
CA THR A 149 16.47 -6.26 -7.37
C THR A 149 16.52 -5.54 -8.71
N PHE A 150 15.44 -4.82 -9.04
CA PHE A 150 15.33 -4.06 -10.29
C PHE A 150 14.90 -2.60 -10.09
N SER A 151 14.51 -2.22 -8.87
CA SER A 151 14.15 -0.84 -8.53
C SER A 151 14.33 -0.62 -7.04
N THR A 152 14.92 0.53 -6.68
CA THR A 152 15.11 0.97 -5.30
C THR A 152 14.64 2.41 -5.16
N LEU A 153 13.90 2.70 -4.10
CA LEU A 153 13.58 4.04 -3.60
C LEU A 153 14.25 4.20 -2.24
N LYS A 154 14.92 5.32 -1.99
CA LYS A 154 15.65 5.56 -0.74
C LYS A 154 15.48 7.00 -0.27
N LEU A 155 15.31 7.18 1.04
CA LEU A 155 15.24 8.50 1.67
C LEU A 155 16.53 9.29 1.42
N THR A 156 16.38 10.49 0.84
CA THR A 156 17.51 11.40 0.56
C THR A 156 17.54 12.59 1.50
N THR A 157 16.39 13.08 1.93
CA THR A 157 16.22 14.25 2.79
C THR A 157 15.01 14.03 3.68
N LEU A 158 15.04 14.54 4.90
CA LEU A 158 13.92 14.57 5.83
C LEU A 158 13.83 16.00 6.38
N GLU A 159 12.70 16.66 6.17
CA GLU A 159 12.41 17.99 6.70
C GLU A 159 11.48 17.85 7.91
N GLN A 160 11.82 18.53 9.01
CA GLN A 160 11.05 18.54 10.27
C GLN A 160 10.28 19.84 10.40
#